data_AF-A0A4E0RJ04-F1
#
_entry.id   AF-A0A4E0RJ04-F1
#
_cell.length_a   1.000
_cell.length_b   1.000
_cell.length_c   1.000
_cell.angle_alpha   90.00
_cell.angle_beta   90.00
_cell.angle_gamma   90.00
#
_symmetry.space_group_name_H-M   'P 1'
#
loop_
_entity.id
_entity.type
_entity.pdbx_description
1 polymer ?
#
loop_
_entity_poly.entity_id
_entity_poly.type
_entity_poly.pdbx_seq_one_letter_code
_entity_poly.pdbx_strand_id
1 'polypeptide(L)'
;MEQAVVRGKIGNRTAVFFCWWNLICVLALPTATIVSHDFNPLFSAPVLSIYTILFLKLWSYGDVNRWCRKARSEENDVFVTKTPESRKRESTPSRPSALMSSVTPSSGKQMNNGSGTGNTNVTASTTTLKVSHKNPQGEEVTWDQTLRKRKEEFTKSPPIGNRRSASPNPQGRQRCLSSDVERTRPARYSIASAEQYYNLLDAIDHELHSSIFSGEMNDLGARRYIAYPQNVTLSNLYYFIFAPTLCYELNFPRTLFIRKPFLFRRLFEVIFLSQLVLCFSQQWMIPTLKNSVTPIAESNFSQILERCLKLAIPNHLIWLIMFYCLFHSLFNLIAELMYFADRFFYSDWWNAETVPAFWSKWNIPVHRFARRHIYLPLIGCGLSRGQAGMVVFFISAVLHEFLISVPLKMPRMWAFLCMFGQMPYAYLVHRMFPHGGAWGNLAVWITLIIGQPLAMLFYFHDYYLTHYVN
;
A
#
# COMPACT_ATOMS: atom_id res chain seq x y z
N MET A 1 -18.95 -0.83 -13.66
CA MET A 1 -19.63 -1.47 -12.50
C MET A 1 -19.75 -0.52 -11.31
N GLU A 2 -18.66 0.00 -10.75
CA GLU A 2 -18.69 0.90 -9.57
C GLU A 2 -19.65 2.10 -9.72
N GLN A 3 -19.69 2.74 -10.89
CA GLN A 3 -20.67 3.82 -11.15
C GLN A 3 -22.13 3.36 -11.05
N ALA A 4 -22.45 2.11 -11.41
CA ALA A 4 -23.79 1.57 -11.30
C ALA A 4 -24.18 1.29 -9.83
N VAL A 5 -23.20 0.91 -9.00
CA VAL A 5 -23.38 0.77 -7.55
C VAL A 5 -23.63 2.13 -6.90
N VAL A 6 -22.83 3.15 -7.25
CA VAL A 6 -23.01 4.54 -6.79
C VAL A 6 -24.41 5.07 -7.12
N ARG A 7 -24.92 4.76 -8.32
CA ARG A 7 -26.25 5.19 -8.79
C ARG A 7 -27.39 4.34 -8.24
N GLY A 8 -27.13 3.39 -7.35
CA GLY A 8 -28.15 2.51 -6.76
C GLY A 8 -28.76 1.50 -7.74
N LYS A 9 -28.18 1.31 -8.92
CA LYS A 9 -28.71 0.39 -9.95
C LYS A 9 -28.41 -1.09 -9.65
N ILE A 10 -27.39 -1.36 -8.83
CA ILE A 10 -26.91 -2.72 -8.52
C ILE A 10 -26.70 -2.83 -7.01
N GLY A 11 -27.19 -3.93 -6.41
CA GLY A 11 -26.97 -4.24 -5.00
C GLY A 11 -25.51 -4.64 -4.70
N ASN A 12 -25.06 -4.42 -3.46
CA ASN A 12 -23.66 -4.64 -3.08
C ASN A 12 -23.19 -6.09 -3.29
N ARG A 13 -24.04 -7.09 -3.02
CA ARG A 13 -23.71 -8.51 -3.24
C ARG A 13 -23.46 -8.83 -4.71
N THR A 14 -24.35 -8.35 -5.59
CA THR A 14 -24.24 -8.49 -7.04
C THR A 14 -23.00 -7.79 -7.58
N ALA A 15 -22.67 -6.61 -7.04
CA ALA A 15 -21.44 -5.91 -7.41
C ALA A 15 -20.18 -6.70 -7.04
N VAL A 16 -20.12 -7.28 -5.84
CA VAL A 16 -18.98 -8.11 -5.42
C VAL A 16 -18.82 -9.32 -6.34
N PHE A 17 -19.92 -9.99 -6.71
CA PHE A 17 -19.89 -11.10 -7.65
C PHE A 17 -19.30 -10.70 -9.01
N PHE A 18 -19.79 -9.62 -9.63
CA PHE A 18 -19.27 -9.14 -10.91
C PHE A 18 -17.82 -8.65 -10.82
N CYS A 19 -17.40 -8.09 -9.68
CA CYS A 19 -15.99 -7.76 -9.43
C CYS A 19 -15.11 -9.01 -9.52
N TRP A 20 -15.44 -10.06 -8.77
CA TRP A 20 -14.67 -11.31 -8.77
C TRP A 20 -14.69 -11.99 -10.13
N TRP A 21 -15.84 -12.02 -10.80
CA TRP A 21 -15.95 -12.52 -12.17
C TRP A 21 -14.98 -11.78 -13.12
N ASN A 22 -14.98 -10.44 -13.08
CA ASN A 22 -14.07 -9.64 -13.90
C ASN A 22 -12.60 -9.90 -13.55
N LEU A 23 -12.25 -10.00 -12.27
CA LEU A 23 -10.90 -10.31 -11.83
C LEU A 23 -10.43 -11.68 -12.34
N ILE A 24 -11.30 -12.69 -12.33
CA ILE A 24 -11.01 -14.01 -12.89
C ILE A 24 -10.78 -13.89 -14.40
N CYS A 25 -11.65 -13.19 -15.14
CA CYS A 25 -11.48 -13.00 -16.58
C CYS A 25 -10.17 -12.29 -16.95
N VAL A 26 -9.75 -11.30 -16.16
CA VAL A 26 -8.48 -10.55 -16.37
C VAL A 26 -7.26 -11.48 -16.35
N LEU A 27 -7.28 -12.56 -15.58
CA LEU A 27 -6.21 -13.56 -15.58
C LEU A 27 -6.47 -14.72 -16.55
N ALA A 28 -7.71 -15.20 -16.65
CA ALA A 28 -8.05 -16.38 -17.44
C ALA A 28 -7.88 -16.14 -18.96
N LEU A 29 -8.27 -14.96 -19.47
CA LEU A 29 -8.18 -14.66 -20.89
C LEU A 29 -6.73 -14.66 -21.42
N PRO A 30 -5.79 -13.88 -20.88
CA PRO A 30 -4.41 -13.91 -21.36
C PRO A 30 -3.77 -15.28 -21.16
N THR A 31 -4.12 -16.00 -20.09
CA THR A 31 -3.64 -17.37 -19.85
C THR A 31 -4.09 -18.31 -20.96
N ALA A 32 -5.38 -18.33 -21.29
CA ALA A 32 -5.92 -19.17 -22.35
C ALA A 32 -5.28 -18.83 -23.71
N THR A 33 -5.10 -17.55 -24.01
CA THR A 33 -4.44 -17.09 -25.24
C THR A 33 -2.97 -17.53 -25.29
N ILE A 34 -2.21 -17.40 -24.20
CA ILE A 34 -0.80 -17.79 -24.13
C ILE A 34 -0.63 -19.30 -24.25
N VAL A 35 -1.50 -20.09 -23.63
CA VAL A 35 -1.42 -21.55 -23.68
C VAL A 35 -1.81 -22.08 -25.06
N SER A 36 -2.83 -21.50 -25.68
CA SER A 36 -3.36 -21.94 -26.99
C SER A 36 -2.48 -21.60 -28.20
N HIS A 37 -1.53 -20.66 -28.06
CA HIS A 37 -0.67 -20.20 -29.15
C HIS A 37 0.80 -20.34 -28.80
N ASP A 38 1.68 -20.54 -29.79
CA ASP A 38 3.12 -20.70 -29.57
C ASP A 38 3.86 -19.37 -29.54
N PHE A 39 3.48 -18.54 -28.57
CA PHE A 39 4.21 -17.31 -28.28
C PHE A 39 5.55 -17.60 -27.62
N ASN A 40 6.58 -16.83 -27.99
CA ASN A 40 7.87 -16.90 -27.32
C ASN A 40 7.70 -16.46 -25.84
N PRO A 41 8.20 -17.25 -24.86
CA PRO A 41 8.14 -16.95 -23.43
C PRO A 41 8.66 -15.55 -23.05
N LEU A 42 9.62 -15.02 -23.81
CA LEU A 42 10.20 -13.69 -23.60
C LEU A 42 9.18 -12.56 -23.78
N PHE A 43 8.11 -12.77 -24.56
CA PHE A 43 7.04 -11.79 -24.76
C PHE A 43 5.79 -12.13 -23.94
N SER A 44 5.45 -13.42 -23.81
CA SER A 44 4.26 -13.83 -23.07
C SER A 44 4.40 -13.62 -21.56
N ALA A 45 5.61 -13.76 -20.98
CA ALA A 45 5.84 -13.52 -19.54
C ALA A 45 5.64 -12.04 -19.12
N PRO A 46 6.18 -11.03 -19.83
CA PRO A 46 5.86 -9.62 -19.55
C PRO A 46 4.38 -9.29 -19.74
N VAL A 47 3.72 -9.83 -20.78
CA VAL A 47 2.28 -9.62 -20.99
C VAL A 47 1.49 -10.16 -19.82
N LEU A 48 1.74 -11.41 -19.41
CA LEU A 48 1.08 -12.02 -18.27
C LEU A 48 1.30 -11.21 -16.98
N SER A 49 2.54 -10.73 -16.76
CA SER A 49 2.88 -9.86 -15.63
C SER A 49 2.06 -8.57 -15.60
N ILE A 50 1.80 -7.94 -16.76
CA ILE A 50 0.95 -6.75 -16.86
C ILE A 50 -0.49 -7.07 -16.43
N TYR A 51 -1.04 -8.19 -16.88
CA TYR A 51 -2.38 -8.62 -16.48
C TYR A 51 -2.46 -9.00 -15.00
N THR A 52 -1.41 -9.59 -14.43
CA THR A 52 -1.33 -9.83 -12.97
C THR A 52 -1.27 -8.52 -12.18
N ILE A 53 -0.51 -7.53 -12.64
CA ILE A 53 -0.49 -6.19 -12.02
C ILE A 53 -1.88 -5.54 -12.10
N LEU A 54 -2.55 -5.64 -13.25
CA LEU A 54 -3.89 -5.11 -13.43
C LEU A 54 -4.89 -5.81 -12.49
N PHE A 55 -4.80 -7.13 -12.34
CA PHE A 55 -5.60 -7.90 -11.39
C PHE A 55 -5.43 -7.38 -9.96
N LEU A 56 -4.19 -7.21 -9.48
CA LEU A 56 -3.91 -6.71 -8.12
C LEU A 56 -4.43 -5.27 -7.93
N LYS A 57 -4.25 -4.41 -8.94
CA LYS A 57 -4.79 -3.04 -8.91
C LYS A 57 -6.31 -3.04 -8.83
N LEU A 58 -6.99 -3.78 -9.71
CA LEU A 58 -8.44 -3.81 -9.73
C LEU A 58 -9.03 -4.44 -8.46
N TRP A 59 -8.34 -5.41 -7.86
CA TRP A 59 -8.67 -5.90 -6.51
C TRP A 59 -8.64 -4.75 -5.50
N SER A 60 -7.52 -4.05 -5.40
CA SER A 60 -7.37 -2.94 -4.44
C SER A 60 -8.43 -1.84 -4.67
N TYR A 61 -8.69 -1.50 -5.93
CA TYR A 61 -9.73 -0.53 -6.31
C TYR A 61 -11.13 -0.97 -5.85
N GLY A 62 -11.46 -2.26 -6.00
CA GLY A 62 -12.73 -2.83 -5.54
C GLY A 62 -12.88 -2.78 -4.01
N ASP A 63 -11.82 -3.18 -3.28
CA ASP A 63 -11.81 -3.19 -1.82
C ASP A 63 -11.97 -1.79 -1.23
N VAL A 64 -11.17 -0.84 -1.69
CA VAL A 64 -11.17 0.54 -1.14
C VAL A 64 -12.52 1.21 -1.39
N ASN A 65 -13.10 1.08 -2.59
CA ASN A 65 -14.44 1.62 -2.86
C ASN A 65 -15.51 0.92 -2.01
N ARG A 66 -15.39 -0.39 -1.76
CA ARG A 66 -16.28 -1.11 -0.85
C ARG A 66 -16.17 -0.59 0.58
N TRP A 67 -14.96 -0.31 1.08
CA TRP A 67 -14.76 0.27 2.40
C TRP A 67 -15.36 1.67 2.51
N CYS A 68 -15.13 2.55 1.51
CA CYS A 68 -15.75 3.87 1.47
C CYS A 68 -17.29 3.81 1.48
N ARG A 69 -17.88 2.85 0.74
CA ARG A 69 -19.33 2.62 0.79
C ARG A 69 -19.82 2.23 2.17
N LYS A 70 -19.13 1.30 2.84
CA LYS A 70 -19.51 0.83 4.16
C LYS A 70 -19.46 1.96 5.19
N ALA A 71 -18.37 2.72 5.20
CA ALA A 71 -18.20 3.87 6.10
C ALA A 71 -19.32 4.91 5.92
N ARG A 72 -19.71 5.21 4.68
CA ARG A 72 -20.80 6.14 4.39
C ARG A 72 -22.17 5.62 4.82
N SER A 73 -22.42 4.31 4.71
CA SER A 73 -23.65 3.70 5.22
C SER A 73 -23.72 3.81 6.75
N GLU A 74 -22.63 3.52 7.44
CA GLU A 74 -22.53 3.64 8.91
C GLU A 74 -22.76 5.09 9.37
N GLU A 75 -22.21 6.08 8.66
CA GLU A 75 -22.43 7.50 8.94
C GLU A 75 -23.91 7.91 8.79
N ASN A 76 -24.55 7.45 7.71
CA ASN A 76 -25.98 7.72 7.48
C ASN A 76 -26.86 7.08 8.57
N ASP A 77 -26.54 5.86 9.01
CA ASP A 77 -27.29 5.18 10.07
C ASP A 77 -27.15 5.92 11.42
N VAL A 78 -25.95 6.43 11.73
CA VAL A 78 -25.71 7.27 12.92
C VAL A 78 -26.46 8.60 12.83
N PHE A 79 -26.52 9.22 11.65
CA PHE A 79 -27.28 10.45 11.47
C PHE A 79 -28.79 10.21 11.64
N VAL A 80 -29.33 9.17 11.00
CA VAL A 80 -30.75 8.80 11.07
C VAL A 80 -31.18 8.46 12.49
N THR A 81 -30.36 7.75 13.27
CA THR A 81 -30.63 7.40 14.68
C THR A 81 -30.55 8.59 15.64
N LYS A 82 -29.85 9.68 15.29
CA LYS A 82 -29.83 10.93 16.08
C LYS A 82 -31.03 11.86 15.78
N THR A 83 -31.61 11.78 14.58
CA THR A 83 -32.78 12.58 14.16
C THR A 83 -34.17 12.29 14.80
N PRO A 84 -34.46 11.19 15.55
CA PRO A 84 -35.81 10.97 16.09
C PRO A 84 -36.06 11.67 17.44
N GLU A 85 -35.02 12.03 18.20
CA GLU A 85 -35.19 12.55 19.56
C GLU A 85 -35.38 14.08 19.64
N SER A 86 -34.92 14.85 18.66
CA SER A 86 -35.07 16.31 18.67
C SER A 86 -36.43 16.81 18.15
N ARG A 87 -37.26 15.94 17.58
CA ARG A 87 -38.57 16.32 17.02
C ARG A 87 -39.78 15.99 17.90
N LYS A 88 -39.57 15.40 19.09
CA LYS A 88 -40.65 14.99 20.02
C LYS A 88 -40.77 15.85 21.29
N ARG A 89 -40.04 16.97 21.42
CA ARG A 89 -40.10 17.83 22.62
C ARG A 89 -40.70 19.23 22.41
N GLU A 90 -41.29 19.52 21.26
CA GLU A 90 -42.06 20.76 21.05
C GLU A 90 -43.42 20.46 20.42
N SER A 91 -44.37 19.96 21.24
CA SER A 91 -45.80 20.16 20.99
C SER A 91 -46.65 19.71 22.18
N THR A 92 -46.69 20.53 23.24
CA THR A 92 -47.87 20.56 24.11
C THR A 92 -48.05 21.97 24.69
N PRO A 93 -48.94 22.80 24.16
CA PRO A 93 -49.53 23.89 24.92
C PRO A 93 -50.77 23.36 25.64
N SER A 94 -50.77 23.48 26.96
CA SER A 94 -51.93 23.27 27.83
C SER A 94 -53.05 24.25 27.47
N ARG A 95 -54.27 23.72 27.39
CA ARG A 95 -55.51 24.45 27.11
C ARG A 95 -56.22 24.75 28.43
N PRO A 96 -56.74 25.97 28.67
CA PRO A 96 -57.86 26.17 29.58
C PRO A 96 -59.17 26.29 28.79
N SER A 97 -60.23 25.69 29.33
CA SER A 97 -61.60 25.75 28.83
C SER A 97 -62.29 27.02 29.34
N ALA A 98 -63.00 27.75 28.46
CA ALA A 98 -64.36 28.28 28.72
C ALA A 98 -64.87 29.22 27.61
N LEU A 99 -66.12 28.95 27.20
CA LEU A 99 -67.19 29.83 26.70
C LEU A 99 -67.06 30.66 25.40
N MET A 100 -67.79 30.16 24.39
CA MET A 100 -68.90 30.76 23.62
C MET A 100 -68.85 32.20 23.06
N SER A 101 -69.23 32.24 21.76
CA SER A 101 -69.93 33.31 21.01
C SER A 101 -69.11 34.57 20.71
N SER A 102 -69.28 35.32 19.63
CA SER A 102 -69.85 35.21 18.28
C SER A 102 -69.49 36.58 17.63
N VAL A 103 -69.70 36.74 16.33
CA VAL A 103 -69.76 38.03 15.59
C VAL A 103 -68.44 38.60 15.01
N THR A 104 -68.42 38.60 13.67
CA THR A 104 -67.60 39.35 12.70
C THR A 104 -67.90 40.87 12.69
N PRO A 105 -67.36 41.73 11.78
CA PRO A 105 -66.03 41.91 11.20
C PRO A 105 -65.57 43.41 11.31
N SER A 106 -64.36 43.77 10.84
CA SER A 106 -64.08 44.94 9.96
C SER A 106 -62.68 45.57 10.10
N SER A 107 -62.06 45.79 8.92
CA SER A 107 -61.34 46.98 8.42
C SER A 107 -60.56 47.91 9.38
N GLY A 108 -59.29 48.21 9.02
CA GLY A 108 -58.73 49.54 9.29
C GLY A 108 -57.20 49.68 9.37
N LYS A 109 -56.60 50.10 8.25
CA LYS A 109 -55.60 51.19 8.10
C LYS A 109 -54.42 51.40 9.09
N GLN A 110 -53.23 51.39 8.47
CA GLN A 110 -52.17 52.42 8.47
C GLN A 110 -51.28 52.76 9.70
N MET A 111 -49.98 52.81 9.37
CA MET A 111 -48.97 53.84 9.66
C MET A 111 -47.95 53.66 10.81
N ASN A 112 -46.69 53.57 10.32
CA ASN A 112 -45.48 54.33 10.67
C ASN A 112 -44.74 54.21 12.02
N ASN A 113 -43.43 53.99 11.82
CA ASN A 113 -42.25 54.58 12.46
C ASN A 113 -41.87 54.18 13.89
N GLY A 114 -40.62 53.72 13.99
CA GLY A 114 -39.67 54.33 14.92
C GLY A 114 -38.89 53.40 15.85
N SER A 115 -37.57 53.39 15.63
CA SER A 115 -36.50 53.33 16.64
C SER A 115 -36.13 52.00 17.30
N GLY A 116 -34.82 51.71 17.21
CA GLY A 116 -33.98 51.32 18.35
C GLY A 116 -34.03 49.87 18.80
N THR A 117 -33.04 49.07 18.38
CA THR A 117 -32.71 47.83 19.10
C THR A 117 -31.22 47.81 19.43
N GLY A 118 -30.94 47.88 20.73
CA GLY A 118 -29.69 47.46 21.34
C GLY A 118 -29.66 45.96 21.58
N ASN A 119 -28.42 45.45 21.66
CA ASN A 119 -27.91 44.21 22.24
C ASN A 119 -28.89 43.12 22.72
N THR A 120 -28.65 41.87 22.28
CA THR A 120 -28.57 40.74 23.22
C THR A 120 -27.57 39.67 22.74
N ASN A 121 -26.67 39.30 23.64
CA ASN A 121 -25.80 38.13 23.58
C ASN A 121 -26.66 36.86 23.67
N VAL A 122 -26.43 35.88 22.80
CA VAL A 122 -26.90 34.50 22.99
C VAL A 122 -25.68 33.58 23.08
N THR A 123 -25.32 33.27 24.32
CA THR A 123 -24.49 32.12 24.71
C THR A 123 -25.15 30.83 24.24
N ALA A 124 -24.52 30.14 23.28
CA ALA A 124 -24.91 28.80 22.88
C ALA A 124 -24.26 27.78 23.83
N SER A 125 -25.06 27.25 24.76
CA SER A 125 -24.70 26.10 25.59
C SER A 125 -24.61 24.86 24.71
N THR A 126 -23.38 24.35 24.50
CA THR A 126 -23.14 23.08 23.80
C THR A 126 -23.21 21.94 24.82
N THR A 127 -24.33 21.21 24.83
CA THR A 127 -24.49 20.00 25.65
C THR A 127 -23.82 18.82 24.93
N THR A 128 -22.57 18.53 25.26
CA THR A 128 -21.87 17.31 24.84
C THR A 128 -22.33 16.11 25.67
N LEU A 129 -23.05 15.16 25.07
CA LEU A 129 -23.35 13.87 25.68
C LEU A 129 -22.11 12.96 25.68
N LYS A 130 -21.62 12.61 26.87
CA LYS A 130 -20.54 11.64 27.11
C LYS A 130 -21.08 10.22 27.05
N VAL A 131 -20.46 9.35 26.27
CA VAL A 131 -20.67 7.88 26.33
C VAL A 131 -19.53 7.26 27.15
N SER A 132 -19.89 6.62 28.27
CA SER A 132 -18.98 5.99 29.23
C SER A 132 -18.95 4.47 29.00
N HIS A 133 -17.76 3.86 28.90
CA HIS A 133 -17.57 2.40 28.93
C HIS A 133 -16.90 2.02 30.25
N LYS A 134 -17.48 1.06 30.98
CA LYS A 134 -16.94 0.53 32.24
C LYS A 134 -15.97 -0.62 31.99
N ASN A 135 -14.83 -0.61 32.67
CA ASN A 135 -13.89 -1.74 32.74
C ASN A 135 -14.32 -2.76 33.82
N PRO A 136 -13.76 -3.99 33.84
CA PRO A 136 -14.20 -5.10 34.71
C PRO A 136 -14.09 -4.87 36.23
N GLN A 137 -13.50 -3.75 36.67
CA GLN A 137 -13.33 -3.37 38.07
C GLN A 137 -14.17 -2.15 38.50
N GLY A 138 -15.12 -1.71 37.66
CA GLY A 138 -16.20 -0.80 38.09
C GLY A 138 -15.85 0.70 38.16
N GLU A 139 -14.63 1.12 37.84
CA GLU A 139 -14.28 2.55 37.74
C GLU A 139 -14.60 3.13 36.34
N GLU A 140 -15.24 4.31 36.30
CA GLU A 140 -15.48 5.07 35.07
C GLU A 140 -14.22 5.79 34.61
N VAL A 141 -13.67 5.37 33.47
CA VAL A 141 -12.54 6.06 32.82
C VAL A 141 -13.07 6.78 31.58
N THR A 142 -12.99 8.10 31.56
CA THR A 142 -13.42 8.89 30.38
C THR A 142 -12.30 8.90 29.34
N TRP A 143 -12.60 8.77 28.05
CA TRP A 143 -11.62 8.75 26.95
C TRP A 143 -10.65 9.94 26.95
N ASP A 144 -11.11 11.13 27.37
CA ASP A 144 -10.28 12.32 27.52
C ASP A 144 -9.19 12.18 28.60
N GLN A 145 -9.46 11.41 29.66
CA GLN A 145 -8.50 11.16 30.73
C GLN A 145 -7.39 10.21 30.27
N THR A 146 -7.73 9.20 29.45
CA THR A 146 -6.76 8.27 28.88
C THR A 146 -5.82 8.97 27.90
N LEU A 147 -6.33 9.91 27.09
CA LEU A 147 -5.53 10.71 26.17
C LEU A 147 -4.65 11.72 26.90
N ARG A 148 -5.14 12.38 27.96
CA ARG A 148 -4.32 13.26 28.81
C ARG A 148 -3.18 12.51 29.50
N LYS A 149 -3.45 11.34 30.08
CA LYS A 149 -2.42 10.50 30.71
C LYS A 149 -1.34 10.07 29.72
N ARG A 150 -1.74 9.67 28.50
CA ARG A 150 -0.81 9.25 27.44
C ARG A 150 0.01 10.43 26.88
N LYS A 151 -0.57 11.62 26.83
CA LYS A 151 0.10 12.87 26.42
C LYS A 151 1.08 13.38 27.48
N GLU A 152 0.76 13.18 28.77
CA GLU A 152 1.66 13.48 29.90
C GLU A 152 2.81 12.46 30.05
N GLU A 153 2.62 11.21 29.64
CA GLU A 153 3.71 10.21 29.54
C GLU A 153 4.65 10.51 28.36
N PHE A 154 4.12 11.01 27.24
CA PHE A 154 4.91 11.39 26.08
C PHE A 154 5.79 12.63 26.32
N THR A 155 5.32 13.59 27.14
CA THR A 155 6.09 14.79 27.52
C THR A 155 7.09 14.56 28.64
N LYS A 156 7.04 13.42 29.35
CA LYS A 156 8.00 13.04 30.41
C LYS A 156 9.20 12.22 29.91
N SER A 157 9.26 11.91 28.62
CA SER A 157 10.43 11.23 28.03
C SER A 157 11.58 12.25 27.87
N PRO A 158 12.78 11.98 28.42
CA PRO A 158 13.88 12.94 28.32
C PRO A 158 14.30 13.10 26.86
N PRO A 159 14.62 14.32 26.40
CA PRO A 159 15.14 14.52 25.06
C PRO A 159 16.48 13.78 24.93
N ILE A 160 16.58 12.89 23.93
CA ILE A 160 17.84 12.22 23.57
C ILE A 160 18.80 13.31 23.09
N GLY A 161 19.67 13.75 24.00
CA GLY A 161 20.76 14.67 23.72
C GLY A 161 21.77 14.05 22.78
N ASN A 162 22.15 14.80 21.75
CA ASN A 162 23.31 14.53 20.92
C ASN A 162 24.56 14.35 21.81
N ARG A 163 25.14 13.15 21.88
CA ARG A 163 26.56 12.99 22.21
C ARG A 163 27.38 13.53 21.04
N ARG A 164 27.67 14.83 21.07
CA ARG A 164 28.88 15.36 20.44
C ARG A 164 30.02 15.24 21.46
N SER A 165 31.07 14.53 21.07
CA SER A 165 32.36 14.54 21.75
C SER A 165 32.87 15.98 21.84
N ALA A 166 33.30 16.36 23.04
CA ALA A 166 33.82 17.67 23.36
C ALA A 166 35.28 17.83 22.87
N SER A 167 35.61 19.02 22.36
CA SER A 167 36.89 19.66 22.61
C SER A 167 36.71 21.20 22.54
N PRO A 168 37.45 21.99 23.34
CA PRO A 168 36.97 23.26 23.88
C PRO A 168 37.26 24.47 22.99
N ASN A 169 36.37 25.46 23.11
CA ASN A 169 36.47 26.82 22.56
C ASN A 169 37.61 27.59 23.25
N PRO A 170 38.12 28.73 22.73
CA PRO A 170 37.39 29.98 22.96
C PRO A 170 37.55 31.11 21.91
N GLN A 171 36.67 32.10 22.07
CA GLN A 171 36.77 33.53 21.71
C GLN A 171 35.90 34.01 20.54
N GLY A 172 35.04 34.99 20.85
CA GLY A 172 34.77 36.09 19.92
C GLY A 172 33.30 36.38 19.60
N ARG A 173 32.77 37.36 20.35
CA ARG A 173 31.93 38.47 19.84
C ARG A 173 30.43 38.25 19.59
N GLN A 174 29.69 38.85 20.50
CA GLN A 174 28.30 39.24 20.44
C GLN A 174 28.04 40.30 19.36
N ARG A 175 26.98 40.14 18.56
CA ARG A 175 26.28 41.25 17.90
C ARG A 175 24.83 40.87 17.58
N CYS A 176 23.89 41.57 18.19
CA CYS A 176 22.49 41.61 17.76
C CYS A 176 22.36 42.49 16.51
N LEU A 177 21.55 42.10 15.52
CA LEU A 177 20.72 43.01 14.71
C LEU A 177 19.81 42.25 13.72
N SER A 178 18.51 42.55 13.86
CA SER A 178 17.47 42.74 12.83
C SER A 178 17.22 41.70 11.73
N SER A 179 15.99 41.17 11.78
CA SER A 179 15.05 40.96 10.66
C SER A 179 15.60 40.57 9.30
N ASP A 180 15.53 39.29 8.98
CA ASP A 180 15.24 38.84 7.61
C ASP A 180 14.37 37.58 7.66
N VAL A 181 13.27 37.62 6.91
CA VAL A 181 12.34 36.51 6.71
C VAL A 181 13.04 35.48 5.84
N GLU A 182 13.79 34.58 6.47
CA GLU A 182 14.43 33.48 5.76
C GLU A 182 13.36 32.43 5.43
N ARG A 183 12.95 32.42 4.17
CA ARG A 183 12.07 31.42 3.55
C ARG A 183 12.75 30.06 3.61
N THR A 184 12.61 29.38 4.76
CA THR A 184 13.12 28.03 4.98
C THR A 184 12.47 27.09 3.98
N ARG A 185 13.24 26.67 2.97
CA ARG A 185 12.92 25.47 2.20
C ARG A 185 12.84 24.32 3.20
N PRO A 186 11.75 23.55 3.29
CA PRO A 186 11.73 22.40 4.18
C PRO A 186 12.84 21.44 3.71
N ALA A 187 13.80 21.21 4.60
CA ALA A 187 14.85 20.24 4.41
C ALA A 187 14.21 18.89 4.06
N ARG A 188 14.60 18.30 2.93
CA ARG A 188 14.25 16.89 2.64
C ARG A 188 14.99 16.03 3.65
N TYR A 189 14.29 15.63 4.70
CA TYR A 189 14.76 14.55 5.56
C TYR A 189 14.75 13.25 4.74
N SER A 190 15.93 12.68 4.54
CA SER A 190 16.08 11.30 4.06
C SER A 190 15.68 10.39 5.22
N ILE A 191 14.51 9.76 5.13
CA ILE A 191 14.05 8.78 6.12
C ILE A 191 14.97 7.56 6.01
N ALA A 192 15.85 7.38 7.01
CA ALA A 192 16.93 6.41 6.97
C ALA A 192 16.60 5.06 7.63
N SER A 193 15.39 4.87 8.19
CA SER A 193 14.99 3.58 8.76
C SER A 193 13.58 3.14 8.36
N ALA A 194 13.45 1.85 8.04
CA ALA A 194 12.18 1.22 7.68
C ALA A 194 11.15 1.32 8.82
N GLU A 195 11.58 1.30 10.08
CA GLU A 195 10.71 1.41 11.25
C GLU A 195 10.09 2.81 11.38
N GLN A 196 10.86 3.88 11.11
CA GLN A 196 10.32 5.25 11.05
C GLN A 196 9.32 5.40 9.89
N TYR A 197 9.53 4.69 8.78
CA TYR A 197 8.59 4.67 7.66
C TYR A 197 7.30 3.90 7.98
N TYR A 198 7.37 2.76 8.66
CA TYR A 198 6.18 2.00 9.09
C TYR A 198 5.40 2.74 10.18
N ASN A 199 6.08 3.35 11.14
CA ASN A 199 5.45 4.19 12.16
C ASN A 199 4.84 5.45 11.55
N LEU A 200 5.45 6.02 10.51
CA LEU A 200 4.88 7.13 9.75
C LEU A 200 3.67 6.67 8.92
N LEU A 201 3.71 5.49 8.29
CA LEU A 201 2.55 4.97 7.58
C LEU A 201 1.40 4.62 8.51
N ASP A 202 1.66 3.99 9.66
CA ASP A 202 0.63 3.73 10.67
C ASP A 202 0.13 5.05 11.26
N ALA A 203 1.00 6.05 11.46
CA ALA A 203 0.59 7.40 11.86
C ALA A 203 -0.21 8.12 10.78
N ILE A 204 0.12 7.97 9.50
CA ILE A 204 -0.62 8.55 8.36
C ILE A 204 -1.94 7.82 8.16
N ASP A 205 -2.01 6.50 8.32
CA ASP A 205 -3.26 5.73 8.24
C ASP A 205 -4.17 6.13 9.42
N HIS A 206 -3.59 6.30 10.61
CA HIS A 206 -4.29 6.75 11.81
C HIS A 206 -4.67 8.24 11.77
N GLU A 207 -3.87 9.11 11.14
CA GLU A 207 -4.16 10.52 10.86
C GLU A 207 -5.16 10.69 9.71
N LEU A 208 -5.16 9.81 8.71
CA LEU A 208 -6.14 9.80 7.63
C LEU A 208 -7.51 9.37 8.19
N HIS A 209 -7.51 8.38 9.09
CA HIS A 209 -8.71 7.98 9.82
C HIS A 209 -9.20 9.04 10.82
N SER A 210 -8.30 9.85 11.42
CA SER A 210 -8.68 10.92 12.36
C SER A 210 -8.98 12.28 11.71
N SER A 211 -8.39 12.61 10.56
CA SER A 211 -8.68 13.84 9.78
C SER A 211 -9.96 13.74 8.96
N ILE A 212 -10.47 12.54 8.69
CA ILE A 212 -11.87 12.34 8.28
C ILE A 212 -12.83 12.74 9.43
N PHE A 213 -12.37 12.76 10.69
CA PHE A 213 -13.19 12.99 11.89
C PHE A 213 -13.13 14.42 12.46
N SER A 214 -12.22 15.29 12.02
CA SER A 214 -12.10 16.67 12.51
C SER A 214 -12.39 17.67 11.41
N GLY A 215 -13.53 18.35 11.52
CA GLY A 215 -14.03 19.36 10.57
C GLY A 215 -13.20 20.65 10.47
N GLU A 216 -11.91 20.63 10.75
CA GLU A 216 -10.99 21.77 10.59
C GLU A 216 -10.10 21.58 9.36
N MET A 217 -10.70 21.62 8.16
CA MET A 217 -9.95 21.86 6.93
C MET A 217 -10.28 23.26 6.42
N ASN A 218 -9.24 24.11 6.31
CA ASN A 218 -9.34 25.42 5.66
C ASN A 218 -10.06 25.29 4.30
N ASP A 219 -11.03 26.16 4.05
CA ASP A 219 -12.01 26.15 2.95
C ASP A 219 -11.37 26.12 1.53
N LEU A 220 -10.07 26.42 1.42
CA LEU A 220 -9.25 26.30 0.19
C LEU A 220 -8.67 24.90 -0.05
N GLY A 221 -8.41 24.12 1.01
CA GLY A 221 -7.95 22.73 0.92
C GLY A 221 -9.09 21.74 0.68
N ALA A 222 -10.29 22.04 1.21
CA ALA A 222 -11.50 21.24 1.04
C ALA A 222 -11.93 21.10 -0.43
N ARG A 223 -11.65 22.09 -1.29
CA ARG A 223 -12.03 22.05 -2.72
C ARG A 223 -11.19 21.11 -3.59
N ARG A 224 -10.05 20.58 -3.11
CA ARG A 224 -9.17 19.69 -3.90
C ARG A 224 -9.19 18.23 -3.43
N TYR A 225 -9.81 17.92 -2.30
CA TYR A 225 -9.82 16.56 -1.76
C TYR A 225 -10.98 15.78 -2.38
N ILE A 226 -10.67 14.70 -3.08
CA ILE A 226 -11.70 13.87 -3.72
C ILE A 226 -12.29 12.95 -2.65
N ALA A 227 -13.59 13.10 -2.38
CA ALA A 227 -14.36 12.23 -1.51
C ALA A 227 -15.19 11.20 -2.30
N TYR A 228 -15.53 10.07 -1.68
CA TYR A 228 -16.49 9.15 -2.28
C TYR A 228 -17.89 9.79 -2.29
N PRO A 229 -18.63 9.82 -3.42
CA PRO A 229 -18.46 8.99 -4.62
C PRO A 229 -17.81 9.70 -5.81
N GLN A 230 -17.31 10.92 -5.63
CA GLN A 230 -16.71 11.73 -6.70
C GLN A 230 -15.42 11.11 -7.28
N ASN A 231 -14.81 10.18 -6.54
CA ASN A 231 -13.63 9.45 -6.99
C ASN A 231 -13.92 8.48 -8.17
N VAL A 232 -15.17 8.05 -8.37
CA VAL A 232 -15.55 7.03 -9.37
C VAL A 232 -15.66 7.62 -10.78
N THR A 233 -14.53 8.11 -11.29
CA THR A 233 -14.38 8.62 -12.66
C THR A 233 -13.38 7.76 -13.43
N LEU A 234 -13.53 7.69 -14.76
CA LEU A 234 -12.57 6.98 -15.62
C LEU A 234 -11.17 7.60 -15.54
N SER A 235 -11.08 8.93 -15.43
CA SER A 235 -9.80 9.64 -15.30
C SER A 235 -9.02 9.18 -14.07
N ASN A 236 -9.67 9.08 -12.90
CA ASN A 236 -9.02 8.63 -11.67
C ASN A 236 -8.63 7.15 -11.75
N LEU A 237 -9.48 6.33 -12.37
CA LEU A 237 -9.18 4.91 -12.59
C LEU A 237 -7.96 4.72 -13.49
N TYR A 238 -7.91 5.37 -14.66
CA TYR A 238 -6.77 5.27 -15.57
C TYR A 238 -5.50 5.82 -14.94
N TYR A 239 -5.60 6.91 -14.20
CA TYR A 239 -4.46 7.41 -13.42
C TYR A 239 -3.92 6.32 -12.46
N PHE A 240 -4.79 5.65 -11.71
CA PHE A 240 -4.35 4.58 -10.82
C PHE A 240 -3.80 3.36 -11.58
N ILE A 241 -4.37 3.00 -12.73
CA ILE A 241 -3.90 1.86 -13.54
C ILE A 241 -2.43 2.04 -13.92
N PHE A 242 -2.03 3.25 -14.34
CA PHE A 242 -0.65 3.50 -14.74
C PHE A 242 0.29 3.84 -13.57
N ALA A 243 -0.23 4.32 -12.43
CA ALA A 243 0.59 4.73 -11.29
C ALA A 243 1.44 3.55 -10.77
N PRO A 244 2.71 3.74 -10.38
CA PRO A 244 3.60 2.66 -9.94
C PRO A 244 3.32 2.23 -8.48
N THR A 245 2.06 1.96 -8.15
CA THR A 245 1.57 1.46 -6.86
C THR A 245 0.45 0.45 -7.08
N LEU A 246 0.33 -0.53 -6.17
CA LEU A 246 -0.74 -1.54 -6.22
C LEU A 246 -1.90 -1.21 -5.28
N CYS A 247 -1.71 -0.29 -4.33
CA CYS A 247 -2.74 0.14 -3.41
C CYS A 247 -3.48 1.35 -3.97
N TYR A 248 -4.78 1.23 -4.19
CA TYR A 248 -5.62 2.35 -4.57
C TYR A 248 -5.85 3.29 -3.39
N GLU A 249 -5.77 4.59 -3.64
CA GLU A 249 -6.11 5.64 -2.70
C GLU A 249 -6.90 6.71 -3.46
N LEU A 250 -7.79 7.41 -2.76
CA LEU A 250 -8.61 8.45 -3.38
C LEU A 250 -7.76 9.63 -3.82
N ASN A 251 -6.73 9.96 -3.01
CA ASN A 251 -5.90 11.15 -3.20
C ASN A 251 -4.42 10.75 -3.11
N PHE A 252 -3.78 10.58 -4.27
CA PHE A 252 -2.34 10.30 -4.32
C PHE A 252 -1.50 11.56 -4.17
N PRO A 253 -0.36 11.50 -3.44
CA PRO A 253 0.55 12.64 -3.34
C PRO A 253 1.18 12.94 -4.72
N ARG A 254 1.19 14.23 -5.09
CA ARG A 254 1.61 14.69 -6.43
C ARG A 254 2.86 15.55 -6.40
N THR A 255 3.71 15.41 -7.42
CA THR A 255 4.79 16.36 -7.67
C THR A 255 4.26 17.58 -8.44
N LEU A 256 4.89 18.73 -8.25
CA LEU A 256 4.44 19.98 -8.87
C LEU A 256 4.87 20.12 -10.35
N PHE A 257 6.01 19.54 -10.72
CA PHE A 257 6.58 19.65 -12.05
C PHE A 257 7.39 18.41 -12.42
N ILE A 258 7.57 18.18 -13.73
CA ILE A 258 8.45 17.14 -14.28
C ILE A 258 9.88 17.68 -14.34
N ARG A 259 10.80 17.03 -13.63
CA ARG A 259 12.24 17.27 -13.66
C ARG A 259 12.84 16.59 -14.90
N LYS A 260 12.95 17.34 -16.00
CA LYS A 260 13.44 16.82 -17.29
C LYS A 260 14.82 16.12 -17.21
N PRO A 261 15.84 16.66 -16.51
CA PRO A 261 17.14 15.98 -16.42
C PRO A 261 17.04 14.64 -15.69
N PHE A 262 16.22 14.58 -14.63
CA PHE A 262 15.94 13.34 -13.91
C PHE A 262 15.24 12.33 -14.83
N LEU A 263 14.22 12.77 -15.57
CA LEU A 263 13.47 11.95 -16.52
C LEU A 263 14.37 11.33 -17.59
N PHE A 264 15.18 12.14 -18.28
CA PHE A 264 16.09 11.66 -19.34
C PHE A 264 17.15 10.70 -18.79
N ARG A 265 17.68 10.98 -17.59
CA ARG A 265 18.61 10.05 -16.92
C ARG A 265 17.95 8.69 -16.63
N ARG A 266 16.73 8.69 -16.08
CA ARG A 266 16.00 7.43 -15.82
C ARG A 266 15.70 6.68 -17.11
N LEU A 267 15.31 7.39 -18.17
CA LEU A 267 15.04 6.80 -19.49
C LEU A 267 16.29 6.13 -20.08
N PHE A 268 17.44 6.83 -20.05
CA PHE A 268 18.71 6.28 -20.50
C PHE A 268 19.09 5.03 -19.70
N GLU A 269 18.98 5.06 -18.37
CA GLU A 269 19.27 3.90 -17.52
C GLU A 269 18.36 2.70 -17.87
N VAL A 270 17.06 2.89 -18.10
CA VAL A 270 16.15 1.81 -18.52
C VAL A 270 16.61 1.18 -19.85
N ILE A 271 16.95 2.00 -20.84
CA ILE A 271 17.38 1.49 -22.16
C ILE A 271 18.72 0.75 -22.02
N PHE A 272 19.72 1.39 -21.39
CA PHE A 272 21.07 0.85 -21.24
C PHE A 272 21.08 -0.46 -20.43
N LEU A 273 20.42 -0.48 -19.26
CA LEU A 273 20.41 -1.66 -18.39
C LEU A 273 19.62 -2.81 -19.00
N SER A 274 18.56 -2.54 -19.76
CA SER A 274 17.83 -3.57 -20.50
C SER A 274 18.72 -4.22 -21.56
N GLN A 275 19.50 -3.44 -22.32
CA GLN A 275 20.48 -3.97 -23.29
C GLN A 275 21.60 -4.75 -22.59
N LEU A 276 22.04 -4.29 -21.43
CA LEU A 276 23.05 -4.98 -20.62
C LEU A 276 22.56 -6.36 -20.14
N VAL A 277 21.30 -6.45 -19.69
CA VAL A 277 20.66 -7.73 -19.33
C VAL A 277 20.60 -8.69 -20.52
N LEU A 278 20.23 -8.20 -21.71
CA LEU A 278 20.21 -9.01 -22.93
C LEU A 278 21.62 -9.51 -23.29
N CYS A 279 22.63 -8.65 -23.19
CA CYS A 279 24.02 -9.01 -23.44
C CYS A 279 24.52 -10.10 -22.49
N PHE A 280 24.34 -9.94 -21.17
CA PHE A 280 24.73 -10.97 -20.20
C PHE A 280 23.98 -12.29 -20.40
N SER A 281 22.69 -12.20 -20.75
CA SER A 281 21.88 -13.39 -21.04
C SER A 281 22.44 -14.15 -22.24
N GLN A 282 22.73 -13.44 -23.35
CA GLN A 282 23.21 -14.04 -24.59
C GLN A 282 24.65 -14.56 -24.52
N GLN A 283 25.56 -13.78 -23.92
CA GLN A 283 27.00 -14.07 -23.94
C GLN A 283 27.44 -14.98 -22.80
N TRP A 284 26.76 -14.94 -21.65
CA TRP A 284 27.18 -15.69 -20.46
C TRP A 284 26.17 -16.77 -20.06
N MET A 285 24.89 -16.41 -19.90
CA MET A 285 23.89 -17.34 -19.38
C MET A 285 23.55 -18.47 -20.38
N ILE A 286 23.23 -18.15 -21.63
CA ILE A 286 22.84 -19.13 -22.66
C ILE A 286 23.95 -20.16 -22.94
N PRO A 287 25.23 -19.78 -23.17
CA PRO A 287 26.29 -20.76 -23.41
C PRO A 287 26.50 -21.69 -22.22
N THR A 288 26.45 -21.15 -20.99
CA THR A 288 26.55 -21.95 -19.76
C THR A 288 25.42 -22.96 -19.67
N LEU A 289 24.19 -22.56 -20.00
CA LEU A 289 23.01 -23.43 -19.98
C LEU A 289 23.11 -24.54 -21.04
N LYS A 290 23.52 -24.21 -22.27
CA LYS A 290 23.74 -25.20 -23.34
C LYS A 290 24.79 -26.24 -22.96
N ASN A 291 25.90 -25.81 -22.36
CA ASN A 291 26.95 -26.69 -21.85
C ASN A 291 26.52 -27.52 -20.62
N SER A 292 25.34 -27.26 -20.06
CA SER A 292 24.78 -28.00 -18.92
C SER A 292 23.79 -29.08 -19.35
N VAL A 293 23.46 -29.16 -20.64
CA VAL A 293 22.54 -30.17 -21.19
C VAL A 293 23.09 -31.59 -21.06
N THR A 294 24.36 -31.81 -21.41
CA THR A 294 24.93 -33.17 -21.39
C THR A 294 25.06 -33.74 -19.97
N PRO A 295 25.52 -32.99 -18.93
CA PRO A 295 25.53 -33.51 -17.56
C PRO A 295 24.14 -33.75 -16.97
N ILE A 296 23.14 -32.98 -17.41
CA ILE A 296 21.74 -33.17 -17.03
C ILE A 296 21.20 -34.48 -17.60
N ALA A 297 21.48 -34.78 -18.87
CA ALA A 297 21.03 -36.02 -19.52
C ALA A 297 21.62 -37.27 -18.83
N GLU A 298 22.85 -37.19 -18.36
CA GLU A 298 23.57 -38.30 -17.70
C GLU A 298 23.26 -38.42 -16.19
N SER A 299 22.45 -37.53 -15.61
CA SER A 299 22.06 -37.52 -14.17
C SER A 299 23.24 -37.50 -13.18
N ASN A 300 24.37 -36.92 -13.56
CA ASN A 300 25.56 -36.83 -12.71
C ASN A 300 25.44 -35.68 -11.69
N PHE A 301 25.01 -35.98 -10.45
CA PHE A 301 24.74 -34.97 -9.41
C PHE A 301 25.90 -33.99 -9.16
N SER A 302 27.14 -34.47 -9.12
CA SER A 302 28.33 -33.62 -8.91
C SER A 302 28.49 -32.59 -10.04
N GLN A 303 28.26 -32.99 -11.29
CA GLN A 303 28.34 -32.09 -12.43
C GLN A 303 27.16 -31.12 -12.46
N ILE A 304 25.95 -31.56 -12.12
CA ILE A 304 24.76 -30.69 -12.00
C ILE A 304 25.02 -29.60 -10.95
N LEU A 305 25.62 -29.93 -9.82
CA LEU A 305 26.00 -28.97 -8.78
C LEU A 305 27.06 -27.98 -9.30
N GLU A 306 28.10 -28.46 -9.98
CA GLU A 306 29.11 -27.62 -10.63
C GLU A 306 28.48 -26.63 -11.63
N ARG A 307 27.55 -27.10 -12.46
CA ARG A 307 26.82 -26.27 -13.42
C ARG A 307 25.92 -25.24 -12.73
N CYS A 308 25.22 -25.63 -11.67
CA CYS A 308 24.40 -24.73 -10.85
C CYS A 308 25.24 -23.57 -10.29
N LEU A 309 26.41 -23.86 -9.73
CA LEU A 309 27.33 -22.85 -9.20
C LEU A 309 27.86 -21.92 -10.29
N LYS A 310 28.19 -22.44 -11.49
CA LYS A 310 28.59 -21.63 -12.64
C LYS A 310 27.47 -20.71 -13.14
N LEU A 311 26.21 -21.17 -13.08
CA LEU A 311 25.04 -20.38 -13.44
C LEU A 311 24.66 -19.34 -12.38
N ALA A 312 25.05 -19.56 -11.11
CA ALA A 312 24.65 -18.70 -10.01
C ALA A 312 25.12 -17.25 -10.13
N ILE A 313 26.36 -17.05 -10.55
CA ILE A 313 26.97 -15.72 -10.71
C ILE A 313 26.24 -14.89 -11.80
N PRO A 314 26.16 -15.35 -13.07
CA PRO A 314 25.48 -14.58 -14.11
C PRO A 314 24.00 -14.36 -13.79
N ASN A 315 23.32 -15.37 -13.22
CA ASN A 315 21.94 -15.20 -12.82
C ASN A 315 21.77 -14.11 -11.77
N HIS A 316 22.57 -14.16 -10.69
CA HIS A 316 22.47 -13.20 -9.61
C HIS A 316 22.76 -11.78 -10.11
N LEU A 317 23.77 -11.62 -10.97
CA LEU A 317 24.11 -10.33 -11.59
C LEU A 317 22.95 -9.79 -12.44
N ILE A 318 22.37 -10.63 -13.32
CA ILE A 318 21.20 -10.26 -14.13
C ILE A 318 20.04 -9.85 -13.22
N TRP A 319 19.79 -10.58 -12.14
CA TRP A 319 18.72 -10.28 -11.20
C TRP A 319 18.91 -8.93 -10.50
N LEU A 320 20.13 -8.58 -10.07
CA LEU A 320 20.44 -7.29 -9.48
C LEU A 320 20.25 -6.13 -10.47
N ILE A 321 20.71 -6.31 -11.73
CA ILE A 321 20.53 -5.31 -12.78
C ILE A 321 19.04 -5.13 -13.11
N MET A 322 18.30 -6.24 -13.24
CA MET A 322 16.84 -6.24 -13.43
C MET A 322 16.12 -5.53 -12.28
N PHE A 323 16.52 -5.80 -11.03
CA PHE A 323 15.97 -5.13 -9.85
C PHE A 323 16.14 -3.61 -9.95
N TYR A 324 17.36 -3.13 -10.23
CA TYR A 324 17.63 -1.70 -10.37
C TYR A 324 16.92 -1.09 -11.59
N CYS A 325 16.92 -1.79 -12.73
CA CYS A 325 16.24 -1.34 -13.94
C CYS A 325 14.73 -1.15 -13.68
N LEU A 326 14.08 -2.12 -13.02
CA LEU A 326 12.64 -2.11 -12.78
C LEU A 326 12.24 -1.17 -11.62
N PHE A 327 12.69 -1.47 -10.39
CA PHE A 327 12.20 -0.79 -9.19
C PHE A 327 12.80 0.60 -8.99
N HIS A 328 14.04 0.81 -9.44
CA HIS A 328 14.66 2.12 -9.34
C HIS A 328 14.42 2.95 -10.59
N SER A 329 14.80 2.46 -11.77
CA SER A 329 14.80 3.30 -12.98
C SER A 329 13.40 3.43 -13.61
N LEU A 330 12.74 2.31 -13.90
CA LEU A 330 11.43 2.31 -14.57
C LEU A 330 10.33 2.90 -13.68
N PHE A 331 10.23 2.49 -12.42
CA PHE A 331 9.19 3.02 -11.53
C PHE A 331 9.37 4.52 -11.27
N ASN A 332 10.61 5.02 -11.13
CA ASN A 332 10.82 6.47 -11.04
C ASN A 332 10.56 7.21 -12.35
N LEU A 333 10.82 6.59 -13.51
CA LEU A 333 10.46 7.14 -14.81
C LEU A 333 8.95 7.31 -14.93
N ILE A 334 8.19 6.24 -14.67
CA ILE A 334 6.72 6.25 -14.68
C ILE A 334 6.18 7.25 -13.64
N ALA A 335 6.72 7.24 -12.42
CA ALA A 335 6.30 8.17 -11.38
C ALA A 335 6.52 9.64 -11.77
N GLU A 336 7.66 9.95 -12.41
CA GLU A 336 7.92 11.31 -12.89
C GLU A 336 6.95 11.72 -13.99
N LEU A 337 6.69 10.85 -14.98
CA LEU A 337 5.73 11.11 -16.07
C LEU A 337 4.31 11.35 -15.53
N MET A 338 3.95 10.66 -14.46
CA MET A 338 2.61 10.71 -13.87
C MET A 338 2.44 11.76 -12.77
N TYR A 339 3.48 12.55 -12.48
CA TYR A 339 3.51 13.46 -11.33
C TYR A 339 3.26 12.73 -9.99
N PHE A 340 3.66 11.47 -9.87
CA PHE A 340 3.51 10.67 -8.66
C PHE A 340 4.67 10.94 -7.69
N ALA A 341 4.34 11.31 -6.45
CA ALA A 341 5.32 11.70 -5.46
C ALA A 341 5.77 10.57 -4.54
N ASP A 342 4.93 9.55 -4.28
CA ASP A 342 5.36 8.39 -3.49
C ASP A 342 6.32 7.52 -4.31
N ARG A 343 7.61 7.60 -3.98
CA ARG A 343 8.68 6.91 -4.71
C ARG A 343 9.39 5.87 -3.86
N PHE A 344 8.76 5.46 -2.76
CA PHE A 344 9.31 4.47 -1.85
C PHE A 344 8.95 3.06 -2.33
N PHE A 345 9.60 2.64 -3.42
CA PHE A 345 9.35 1.36 -4.08
C PHE A 345 10.10 0.18 -3.46
N TYR A 346 11.22 0.45 -2.79
CA TYR A 346 12.05 -0.53 -2.11
C TYR A 346 12.83 0.14 -0.96
N SER A 347 13.28 -0.65 0.01
CA SER A 347 14.16 -0.22 1.11
C SER A 347 15.53 -0.90 0.97
N ASP A 348 16.41 -0.66 1.93
CA ASP A 348 17.69 -1.32 2.18
C ASP A 348 17.61 -2.85 2.42
N TRP A 349 17.02 -3.59 1.48
CA TRP A 349 16.84 -5.05 1.57
C TRP A 349 18.18 -5.81 1.55
N TRP A 350 19.24 -5.21 0.98
CA TRP A 350 20.60 -5.78 0.98
C TRP A 350 21.20 -5.87 2.38
N ASN A 351 20.73 -5.03 3.31
CA ASN A 351 21.11 -5.05 4.73
C ASN A 351 20.12 -5.86 5.59
N ALA A 352 19.23 -6.65 4.99
CA ALA A 352 18.28 -7.43 5.75
C ALA A 352 19.00 -8.52 6.57
N GLU A 353 18.82 -8.49 7.88
CA GLU A 353 19.41 -9.47 8.80
C GLU A 353 18.55 -10.73 8.97
N THR A 354 17.33 -10.72 8.44
CA THR A 354 16.40 -11.85 8.49
C THR A 354 15.68 -12.01 7.16
N VAL A 355 15.33 -13.25 6.82
CA VAL A 355 14.58 -13.57 5.59
C VAL A 355 13.23 -12.83 5.52
N PRO A 356 12.43 -12.73 6.60
CA PRO A 356 11.20 -11.93 6.57
C PRO A 356 11.46 -10.43 6.31
N ALA A 357 12.55 -9.87 6.86
CA ALA A 357 12.92 -8.47 6.61
C ALA A 357 13.33 -8.22 5.15
N PHE A 358 13.96 -9.19 4.49
CA PHE A 358 14.21 -9.11 3.05
C PHE A 358 12.89 -9.02 2.27
N TRP A 359 11.95 -9.94 2.54
CA TRP A 359 10.68 -10.02 1.83
C TRP A 359 9.76 -8.80 2.03
N SER A 360 9.90 -8.06 3.12
CA SER A 360 9.15 -6.82 3.35
C SER A 360 9.78 -5.58 2.69
N LYS A 361 11.09 -5.61 2.41
CA LYS A 361 11.86 -4.45 1.92
C LYS A 361 12.10 -4.43 0.42
N TRP A 362 12.14 -5.59 -0.25
CA TRP A 362 12.56 -5.67 -1.67
C TRP A 362 11.55 -5.03 -2.64
N ASN A 363 10.26 -5.36 -2.52
CA ASN A 363 9.19 -4.89 -3.40
C ASN A 363 8.04 -4.36 -2.54
N ILE A 364 8.17 -3.09 -2.18
CA ILE A 364 7.25 -2.43 -1.26
C ILE A 364 5.83 -2.32 -1.82
N PRO A 365 5.59 -2.03 -3.12
CA PRO A 365 4.24 -2.03 -3.68
C PRO A 365 3.49 -3.35 -3.45
N VAL A 366 4.13 -4.49 -3.71
CA VAL A 366 3.52 -5.82 -3.47
C VAL A 366 3.39 -6.09 -1.98
N HIS A 367 4.40 -5.77 -1.18
CA HIS A 367 4.33 -5.95 0.28
C HIS A 367 3.20 -5.14 0.92
N ARG A 368 3.02 -3.87 0.54
CA ARG A 368 1.91 -3.03 1.04
C ARG A 368 0.56 -3.57 0.60
N PHE A 369 0.44 -4.03 -0.65
CA PHE A 369 -0.79 -4.67 -1.13
C PHE A 369 -1.12 -5.91 -0.31
N ALA A 370 -0.16 -6.83 -0.16
CA ALA A 370 -0.34 -8.06 0.61
C ALA A 370 -0.69 -7.76 2.07
N ARG A 371 -0.06 -6.75 2.68
CA ARG A 371 -0.37 -6.32 4.05
C ARG A 371 -1.81 -5.82 4.17
N ARG A 372 -2.22 -4.91 3.27
CA ARG A 372 -3.50 -4.19 3.34
C ARG A 372 -4.71 -5.03 2.93
N HIS A 373 -4.59 -5.81 1.87
CA HIS A 373 -5.72 -6.51 1.25
C HIS A 373 -5.83 -7.99 1.63
N ILE A 374 -4.76 -8.59 2.19
CA ILE A 374 -4.73 -10.00 2.54
C ILE A 374 -4.43 -10.16 4.03
N TYR A 375 -3.26 -9.72 4.49
CA TYR A 375 -2.80 -9.96 5.86
C TYR A 375 -3.70 -9.35 6.92
N LEU A 376 -3.94 -8.02 6.89
CA LEU A 376 -4.73 -7.33 7.90
C LEU A 376 -6.18 -7.84 7.97
N PRO A 377 -6.90 -8.07 6.85
CA PRO A 377 -8.21 -8.71 6.89
C PRO A 377 -8.19 -10.11 7.52
N LEU A 378 -7.18 -10.95 7.24
CA LEU A 378 -7.06 -12.28 7.84
C LEU A 378 -6.86 -12.22 9.36
N ILE A 379 -6.04 -11.28 9.84
CA ILE A 379 -5.88 -11.01 11.28
C ILE A 379 -7.21 -10.53 11.89
N GLY A 380 -7.92 -9.64 11.20
CA GLY A 380 -9.25 -9.16 11.62
C GLY A 380 -10.31 -10.27 11.69
N CYS A 381 -10.15 -11.35 10.91
CA CYS A 381 -10.98 -12.55 10.99
C CYS A 381 -10.56 -13.53 12.11
N GLY A 382 -9.51 -13.22 12.88
CA GLY A 382 -9.06 -14.01 14.03
C GLY A 382 -7.91 -14.99 13.77
N LEU A 383 -7.25 -14.94 12.60
CA LEU A 383 -6.05 -15.75 12.36
C LEU A 383 -4.84 -15.22 13.14
N SER A 384 -3.95 -16.11 13.56
CA SER A 384 -2.67 -15.71 14.15
C SER A 384 -1.73 -15.05 13.12
N ARG A 385 -0.76 -14.25 13.61
CA ARG A 385 0.23 -13.58 12.75
C ARG A 385 1.01 -14.55 11.85
N GLY A 386 1.35 -15.73 12.37
CA GLY A 386 2.05 -16.78 11.62
C GLY A 386 1.16 -17.40 10.54
N GLN A 387 -0.09 -17.74 10.87
CA GLN A 387 -1.05 -18.29 9.91
C GLN A 387 -1.36 -17.31 8.77
N ALA A 388 -1.61 -16.04 9.08
CA ALA A 388 -1.81 -15.02 8.06
C ALA A 388 -0.57 -14.84 7.18
N GLY A 389 0.63 -14.91 7.76
CA GLY A 389 1.89 -14.93 7.02
C GLY A 389 2.00 -16.10 6.05
N MET A 390 1.67 -17.32 6.49
CA MET A 390 1.67 -18.51 5.62
C MET A 390 0.71 -18.38 4.45
N VAL A 391 -0.49 -17.85 4.66
CA VAL A 391 -1.47 -17.63 3.59
C VAL A 391 -0.96 -16.61 2.57
N VAL A 392 -0.34 -15.51 3.02
CA VAL A 392 0.26 -14.52 2.12
C VAL A 392 1.38 -15.13 1.28
N PHE A 393 2.26 -15.92 1.88
CA PHE A 393 3.34 -16.61 1.16
C PHE A 393 2.81 -17.68 0.19
N PHE A 394 1.76 -18.40 0.57
CA PHE A 394 1.10 -19.38 -0.31
C PHE A 394 0.51 -18.70 -1.55
N ILE A 395 -0.26 -17.61 -1.38
CA ILE A 395 -0.82 -16.85 -2.51
C ILE A 395 0.31 -16.31 -3.40
N SER A 396 1.39 -15.80 -2.78
CA SER A 396 2.57 -15.34 -3.51
C SER A 396 3.21 -16.48 -4.33
N ALA A 397 3.38 -17.67 -3.75
CA ALA A 397 3.96 -18.83 -4.42
C ALA A 397 3.12 -19.27 -5.63
N VAL A 398 1.78 -19.27 -5.50
CA VAL A 398 0.87 -19.56 -6.62
C VAL A 398 1.02 -18.54 -7.75
N LEU A 399 1.14 -17.24 -7.43
CA LEU A 399 1.33 -16.20 -8.44
C LEU A 399 2.70 -16.30 -9.14
N HIS A 400 3.76 -16.65 -8.41
CA HIS A 400 5.09 -16.85 -9.02
C HIS A 400 5.10 -18.07 -9.94
N GLU A 401 4.50 -19.18 -9.51
CA GLU A 401 4.32 -20.36 -10.36
C GLU A 401 3.50 -20.02 -11.61
N PHE A 402 2.41 -19.28 -11.45
CA PHE A 402 1.58 -18.83 -12.57
C PHE A 402 2.37 -17.99 -13.57
N LEU A 403 3.19 -17.04 -13.10
CA LEU A 403 4.00 -16.17 -13.95
C LEU A 403 5.14 -16.90 -14.69
N ILE A 404 5.63 -18.01 -14.15
CA ILE A 404 6.73 -18.78 -14.74
C ILE A 404 6.20 -19.93 -15.61
N SER A 405 5.26 -20.72 -15.08
CA SER A 405 4.77 -21.94 -15.73
C SER A 405 3.91 -21.68 -16.96
N VAL A 406 3.07 -20.63 -16.96
CA VAL A 406 2.14 -20.35 -18.08
C VAL A 406 2.92 -19.95 -19.35
N PRO A 407 3.86 -18.99 -19.31
CA PRO A 407 4.67 -18.65 -20.48
C PRO A 407 5.52 -19.82 -20.99
N LEU A 408 6.02 -20.66 -20.07
CA LEU A 408 6.81 -21.85 -20.39
C LEU A 408 5.96 -23.05 -20.82
N LYS A 409 4.63 -23.00 -20.63
CA LYS A 409 3.69 -24.11 -20.81
C LYS A 409 4.08 -25.36 -19.99
N MET A 410 4.65 -25.16 -18.80
CA MET A 410 5.20 -26.22 -17.95
C MET A 410 4.75 -26.09 -16.49
N PRO A 411 3.60 -26.68 -16.10
CA PRO A 411 3.08 -26.61 -14.74
C PRO A 411 3.77 -27.61 -13.80
N ARG A 412 5.09 -27.50 -13.62
CA ARG A 412 5.91 -28.42 -12.81
C ARG A 412 5.95 -28.09 -11.31
N MET A 413 5.47 -26.92 -10.89
CA MET A 413 5.42 -26.47 -9.48
C MET A 413 6.79 -26.19 -8.84
N TRP A 414 7.87 -26.11 -9.62
CA TRP A 414 9.21 -25.83 -9.08
C TRP A 414 9.31 -24.42 -8.47
N ALA A 415 8.74 -23.40 -9.10
CA ALA A 415 8.75 -22.04 -8.56
C ALA A 415 7.88 -21.95 -7.30
N PHE A 416 6.73 -22.64 -7.27
CA PHE A 416 5.91 -22.77 -6.07
C PHE A 416 6.71 -23.37 -4.91
N LEU A 417 7.37 -24.51 -5.13
CA LEU A 417 8.15 -25.21 -4.10
C LEU A 417 9.33 -24.38 -3.60
N CYS A 418 10.07 -23.72 -4.50
CA CYS A 418 11.18 -22.85 -4.11
C CYS A 418 10.72 -21.63 -3.30
N MET A 419 9.60 -21.01 -3.68
CA MET A 419 9.05 -19.84 -2.97
C MET A 419 8.47 -20.24 -1.61
N PHE A 420 7.67 -21.30 -1.55
CA PHE A 420 7.07 -21.79 -0.32
C PHE A 420 8.12 -22.36 0.65
N GLY A 421 9.15 -23.01 0.11
CA GLY A 421 10.33 -23.50 0.84
C GLY A 421 11.15 -22.41 1.53
N GLN A 422 10.97 -21.13 1.19
CA GLN A 422 11.60 -20.03 1.93
C GLN A 422 11.05 -19.89 3.35
N MET A 423 9.83 -20.37 3.63
CA MET A 423 9.25 -20.31 4.99
C MET A 423 9.98 -21.21 6.01
N PRO A 424 10.14 -22.53 5.77
CA PRO A 424 10.94 -23.36 6.66
C PRO A 424 12.40 -22.90 6.73
N TYR A 425 12.96 -22.40 5.61
CA TYR A 425 14.29 -21.79 5.60
C TYR A 425 14.37 -20.56 6.52
N ALA A 426 13.40 -19.65 6.46
CA ALA A 426 13.34 -18.48 7.34
C ALA A 426 13.27 -18.88 8.82
N TYR A 427 12.49 -19.91 9.14
CA TYR A 427 12.43 -20.48 10.49
C TYR A 427 13.79 -21.05 10.94
N LEU A 428 14.45 -21.81 10.07
CA LEU A 428 15.78 -22.38 10.35
C LEU A 428 16.83 -21.29 10.58
N VAL A 429 16.89 -20.28 9.70
CA VAL A 429 17.81 -19.14 9.83
C VAL A 429 17.57 -18.39 11.14
N HIS A 430 16.31 -18.15 11.49
CA HIS A 430 15.97 -17.52 12.76
C HIS A 430 16.38 -18.38 13.98
N ARG A 431 16.26 -19.70 13.87
CA ARG A 431 16.67 -20.63 14.94
C ARG A 431 18.20 -20.68 15.11
N MET A 432 18.95 -20.61 14.02
CA MET A 432 20.42 -20.63 14.02
C MET A 432 21.03 -19.27 14.39
N PHE A 433 20.41 -18.18 13.94
CA PHE A 433 20.88 -16.81 14.11
C PHE A 433 19.78 -15.92 14.73
N PRO A 434 19.42 -16.14 16.01
CA PRO A 434 18.27 -15.47 16.64
C PRO A 434 18.45 -13.96 16.78
N HIS A 435 19.69 -13.49 16.95
CA HIS A 435 20.02 -12.07 17.05
C HIS A 435 20.18 -11.36 15.69
N GLY A 436 20.01 -12.08 14.57
CA GLY A 436 20.27 -11.51 13.25
C GLY A 436 21.74 -11.17 13.05
N GLY A 437 22.01 -9.95 12.57
CA GLY A 437 23.35 -9.46 12.25
C GLY A 437 23.95 -10.01 10.96
N ALA A 438 25.28 -10.00 10.88
CA ALA A 438 26.03 -10.35 9.67
C ALA A 438 25.77 -11.79 9.19
N TRP A 439 25.59 -12.75 10.10
CA TRP A 439 25.32 -14.15 9.76
C TRP A 439 23.91 -14.35 9.19
N GLY A 440 22.92 -13.66 9.74
CA GLY A 440 21.58 -13.64 9.18
C GLY A 440 21.54 -12.99 7.79
N ASN A 441 22.29 -11.90 7.62
CA ASN A 441 22.47 -11.26 6.31
C ASN A 441 23.18 -12.18 5.29
N LEU A 442 24.24 -12.88 5.71
CA LEU A 442 24.92 -13.87 4.88
C LEU A 442 23.96 -14.99 4.43
N ALA A 443 23.10 -15.49 5.33
CA ALA A 443 22.08 -16.47 4.99
C ALA A 443 21.12 -15.94 3.90
N VAL A 444 20.66 -14.69 4.03
CA VAL A 444 19.84 -14.03 2.99
C VAL A 444 20.56 -13.99 1.64
N TRP A 445 21.85 -13.63 1.61
CA TRP A 445 22.61 -13.61 0.36
C TRP A 445 22.82 -14.99 -0.25
N ILE A 446 23.07 -16.01 0.57
CA ILE A 446 23.22 -17.40 0.09
C ILE A 446 21.94 -17.88 -0.61
N THR A 447 20.75 -17.65 -0.01
CA THR A 447 19.48 -18.03 -0.66
C THR A 447 19.22 -17.23 -1.95
N LEU A 448 19.59 -15.95 -2.00
CA LEU A 448 19.44 -15.14 -3.22
C LEU A 448 20.37 -15.54 -4.36
N ILE A 449 21.59 -15.98 -4.04
CA ILE A 449 22.58 -16.40 -5.03
C ILE A 449 22.28 -17.81 -5.53
N ILE A 450 21.96 -18.77 -4.65
CA ILE A 450 21.84 -20.20 -5.00
C ILE A 450 20.39 -20.60 -5.31
N GLY A 451 19.40 -19.99 -4.65
CA GLY A 451 18.01 -20.42 -4.73
C GLY A 451 17.39 -20.25 -6.12
N GLN A 452 17.60 -19.11 -6.77
CA GLN A 452 17.04 -18.86 -8.10
C GLN A 452 17.66 -19.72 -9.22
N PRO A 453 19.01 -19.84 -9.34
CA PRO A 453 19.64 -20.74 -10.30
C PRO A 453 19.16 -22.17 -10.18
N LEU A 454 18.96 -22.66 -8.95
CA LEU A 454 18.44 -23.99 -8.70
C LEU A 454 17.04 -24.18 -9.29
N ALA A 455 16.14 -23.22 -9.08
CA ALA A 455 14.79 -23.25 -9.65
C ALA A 455 14.82 -23.26 -11.18
N MET A 456 15.64 -22.40 -11.80
CA MET A 456 15.79 -22.38 -13.27
C MET A 456 16.37 -23.68 -13.81
N LEU A 457 17.34 -24.27 -13.11
CA LEU A 457 17.95 -25.54 -13.52
C LEU A 457 16.92 -26.67 -13.51
N PHE A 458 16.01 -26.71 -12.52
CA PHE A 458 14.93 -27.69 -12.50
C PHE A 458 13.94 -27.52 -13.65
N TYR A 459 13.52 -26.28 -13.96
CA TYR A 459 12.69 -26.04 -15.14
C TYR A 459 13.41 -26.41 -16.44
N PHE A 460 14.69 -26.06 -16.56
CA PHE A 460 15.47 -26.38 -17.75
C PHE A 460 15.67 -27.88 -17.94
N HIS A 461 15.97 -28.59 -16.84
CA HIS A 461 16.08 -30.04 -16.82
C HIS A 461 14.79 -30.71 -17.32
N ASP A 462 13.65 -30.33 -16.76
CA ASP A 462 12.35 -30.91 -17.17
C ASP A 462 11.98 -30.53 -18.60
N TYR A 463 12.30 -29.30 -19.02
CA TYR A 463 12.07 -28.83 -20.38
C TYR A 463 12.86 -29.69 -21.37
N TYR A 464 14.13 -29.92 -21.08
CA TYR A 464 15.01 -30.72 -21.91
C TYR A 464 14.53 -32.17 -22.00
N LEU A 465 14.19 -32.80 -20.88
CA LEU A 465 13.67 -34.17 -20.86
C LEU A 465 12.37 -34.33 -21.65
N THR A 466 11.51 -33.31 -21.65
CA THR A 466 10.20 -33.37 -22.32
C THR A 466 10.30 -33.11 -23.84
N HIS A 467 11.31 -32.38 -24.32
CA HIS A 467 11.42 -32.01 -25.74
C HIS A 467 12.50 -32.76 -26.53
N TYR A 468 13.50 -33.34 -25.87
CA TYR A 468 14.67 -33.91 -26.55
C TYR A 468 14.95 -35.38 -26.19
N VAL A 469 14.36 -35.92 -25.12
CA VAL A 469 14.64 -37.28 -24.64
C VAL A 469 13.42 -38.20 -24.74
N ASN A 470 12.22 -37.68 -24.41
CA ASN A 470 10.94 -38.34 -24.69
C ASN A 470 10.40 -37.87 -26.05
#